data_AF-A0A945BJZ4-F1
#
_entry.id   AF-A0A945BJZ4-F1
#
_cell.length_a   1.000
_cell.length_b   1.000
_cell.length_c   1.000
_cell.angle_alpha   90.00
_cell.angle_beta   90.00
_cell.angle_gamma   90.00
#
_symmetry.space_group_name_H-M   'P 1'
#
loop_
_entity.id
_entity.type
_entity.pdbx_description
1 polymer ?
#
loop_
_entity_poly.entity_id
_entity_poly.type
_entity_poly.pdbx_seq_one_letter_code
_entity_poly.pdbx_strand_id
1 'polypeptide(L)'
;MITKTLLTIAFALAATTLSAEDARWWKGNLHTHSLWSDGDDYPEMIADWYRSNGYHFLGISDHNVLAEGQRWIHREKNAGGQRAFDKYLKRFGDDWVEHKVVEGVPQVRLKTYAEYHPKMEVPGSFLLI
;
A
#
# COMPACT_ATOMS: atom_id res chain seq x y z
N MET A 1 44.13 -63.09 -1.90
CA MET A 1 44.79 -61.82 -1.51
C MET A 1 44.00 -60.69 -2.17
N ILE A 2 42.86 -60.29 -1.60
CA ILE A 2 42.71 -59.17 -0.65
C ILE A 2 43.61 -57.97 -1.00
N THR A 3 43.03 -56.98 -1.67
CA THR A 3 43.18 -55.59 -1.27
C THR A 3 41.95 -54.80 -1.69
N LYS A 4 41.11 -54.48 -0.70
CA LYS A 4 40.07 -53.46 -0.75
C LYS A 4 40.76 -52.11 -0.91
N THR A 5 40.31 -51.24 -1.81
CA THR A 5 40.61 -49.80 -1.68
C THR A 5 39.40 -48.97 -2.10
N LEU A 6 38.70 -48.57 -1.04
CA LEU A 6 37.70 -47.52 -0.85
C LEU A 6 37.23 -46.73 -2.08
N LEU A 7 35.92 -46.86 -2.30
CA LEU A 7 35.05 -45.85 -2.91
C LEU A 7 35.09 -44.58 -2.04
N THR A 8 35.96 -43.62 -2.36
CA THR A 8 35.90 -42.30 -1.72
C THR A 8 34.85 -41.48 -2.45
N ILE A 9 33.60 -41.56 -1.96
CA ILE A 9 32.58 -40.55 -2.24
C ILE A 9 33.15 -39.25 -1.66
N ALA A 10 33.69 -38.40 -2.52
CA ALA A 10 33.95 -37.01 -2.19
C ALA A 10 32.58 -36.35 -2.02
N PHE A 11 31.99 -36.49 -0.84
CA PHE A 11 30.98 -35.60 -0.32
C PHE A 11 31.73 -34.28 -0.05
N ALA A 12 32.09 -33.59 -1.14
CA ALA A 12 32.56 -32.23 -1.07
C ALA A 12 31.37 -31.47 -0.50
N LEU A 13 31.51 -31.19 0.79
CA LEU A 13 30.65 -30.39 1.62
C LEU A 13 30.26 -29.17 0.78
N ALA A 14 29.09 -29.22 0.15
CA ALA A 14 28.39 -28.02 -0.24
C ALA A 14 28.00 -27.36 1.08
N ALA A 15 28.99 -26.78 1.76
CA ALA A 15 28.78 -25.68 2.66
C ALA A 15 28.30 -24.55 1.75
N THR A 16 27.05 -24.66 1.31
CA THR A 16 26.24 -23.53 0.94
C THR A 16 26.37 -22.63 2.16
N THR A 17 27.20 -21.62 2.04
CA THR A 17 27.13 -20.45 2.88
C THR A 17 25.70 -19.96 2.71
N LEU A 18 24.79 -20.39 3.60
CA LEU A 18 23.67 -19.57 3.97
C LEU A 18 24.33 -18.31 4.52
N SER A 19 24.68 -17.40 3.62
CA SER A 19 24.79 -16.01 3.98
C SER A 19 23.41 -15.73 4.54
N ALA A 20 23.34 -15.41 5.83
CA ALA A 20 22.23 -14.59 6.27
C ALA A 20 22.18 -13.43 5.26
N GLU A 21 21.05 -13.23 4.60
CA GLU A 21 20.87 -12.00 3.83
C GLU A 21 21.30 -10.85 4.75
N ASP A 22 22.16 -9.96 4.25
CA ASP A 22 22.57 -8.80 5.01
C ASP A 22 21.32 -8.12 5.56
N ALA A 23 21.32 -7.84 6.87
CA ALA A 23 20.17 -7.24 7.53
C ALA A 23 19.77 -5.96 6.78
N ARG A 24 18.56 -5.97 6.20
CA ARG A 24 18.06 -4.86 5.40
C ARG A 24 17.19 -3.95 6.26
N TRP A 25 17.44 -2.64 6.14
CA TRP A 25 16.56 -1.61 6.70
C TRP A 25 15.34 -1.40 5.80
N TRP A 26 14.15 -1.43 6.40
CA TRP A 26 12.88 -1.17 5.73
C TRP A 26 12.23 0.09 6.28
N LYS A 27 12.14 1.12 5.43
CA LYS A 27 11.41 2.35 5.73
C LYS A 27 9.90 2.11 5.53
N GLY A 28 9.09 2.36 6.56
CA GLY A 28 7.64 2.21 6.48
C GLY A 28 6.90 3.09 7.47
N ASN A 29 5.58 3.20 7.29
CA ASN A 29 4.67 3.81 8.28
C ASN A 29 3.52 2.84 8.56
N LEU A 30 3.17 2.62 9.82
CA LEU A 30 2.08 1.71 10.24
C LEU A 30 0.86 2.43 10.82
N HIS A 31 0.93 3.76 10.98
CA HIS A 31 -0.12 4.53 11.62
C HIS A 31 -0.41 5.77 10.78
N THR A 32 -1.39 5.67 9.90
CA THR A 32 -1.79 6.73 8.98
C THR A 32 -3.30 6.72 8.81
N HIS A 33 -3.91 7.89 8.85
CA HIS A 33 -5.35 8.07 8.73
C HIS A 33 -5.69 8.64 7.36
N SER A 34 -6.82 8.20 6.81
CA SER A 34 -7.38 8.67 5.56
C SER A 34 -8.72 9.36 5.80
N LEU A 35 -9.35 9.82 4.72
CA LEU A 35 -10.72 10.32 4.76
C LEU A 35 -11.77 9.25 5.14
N TRP A 36 -11.39 7.98 5.35
CA TRP A 36 -12.26 6.98 5.96
C TRP A 36 -12.47 7.18 7.46
N SER A 37 -11.55 7.85 8.18
CA SER A 37 -11.84 8.39 9.52
C SER A 37 -11.67 9.91 9.58
N ASP A 38 -10.47 10.36 9.87
CA ASP A 38 -10.14 11.72 10.32
C ASP A 38 -8.86 12.26 9.68
N GLY A 39 -8.31 11.54 8.70
CA GLY A 39 -7.26 12.05 7.83
C GLY A 39 -7.77 13.12 6.88
N ASP A 40 -6.85 13.74 6.16
CA ASP A 40 -7.10 14.88 5.27
C ASP A 40 -6.85 14.58 3.78
N ASP A 41 -6.64 13.31 3.42
CA ASP A 41 -6.48 12.90 2.02
C ASP A 41 -7.09 11.50 1.74
N TYR A 42 -7.29 11.19 0.46
CA TYR A 42 -7.85 9.93 0.00
C TYR A 42 -6.86 8.78 0.22
N PRO A 43 -7.30 7.56 0.57
CA PRO A 43 -6.38 6.49 0.95
C PRO A 43 -5.38 6.14 -0.16
N GLU A 44 -5.78 6.18 -1.43
CA GLU A 44 -4.87 5.95 -2.55
C GLU A 44 -3.93 7.12 -2.86
N MET A 45 -4.30 8.36 -2.49
CA MET A 45 -3.39 9.52 -2.59
C MET A 45 -2.27 9.38 -1.57
N ILE A 46 -2.62 8.97 -0.35
CA ILE A 46 -1.68 8.68 0.73
C ILE A 46 -0.74 7.53 0.29
N ALA A 47 -1.29 6.42 -0.17
CA ALA A 47 -0.50 5.27 -0.62
C ALA A 47 0.44 5.60 -1.79
N ASP A 48 -0.04 6.32 -2.81
CA ASP A 48 0.77 6.77 -3.95
C ASP A 48 1.93 7.68 -3.49
N TRP A 49 1.69 8.55 -2.50
CA TRP A 49 2.74 9.38 -1.92
C TRP A 49 3.82 8.55 -1.24
N TYR A 50 3.46 7.63 -0.33
CA TYR A 50 4.44 6.79 0.37
C TYR A 50 5.25 5.94 -0.61
N ARG A 51 4.56 5.28 -1.55
CA ARG A 51 5.19 4.50 -2.61
C ARG A 51 6.20 5.33 -3.42
N SER A 52 5.83 6.55 -3.81
CA SER A 52 6.68 7.41 -4.64
C SER A 52 7.83 8.06 -3.86
N ASN A 53 7.82 7.98 -2.52
CA ASN A 53 8.81 8.61 -1.64
C ASN A 53 9.75 7.60 -0.95
N GLY A 54 9.96 6.44 -1.59
CA GLY A 54 10.95 5.44 -1.19
C GLY A 54 10.62 4.71 0.11
N TYR A 55 9.33 4.66 0.47
CA TYR A 55 8.88 3.73 1.51
C TYR A 55 8.69 2.35 0.92
N HIS A 56 8.82 1.35 1.77
CA HIS A 56 8.67 -0.05 1.43
C HIS A 56 7.36 -0.63 1.92
N PHE A 57 6.74 -0.01 2.92
CA PHE A 57 5.40 -0.38 3.35
C PHE A 57 4.62 0.79 3.94
N LEU A 58 3.30 0.71 3.83
CA LEU A 58 2.34 1.61 4.47
C LEU A 58 1.22 0.78 5.09
N GLY A 59 0.87 1.07 6.34
CA GLY A 59 -0.35 0.63 7.00
C GLY A 59 -1.34 1.79 7.15
N ILE A 60 -2.56 1.61 6.64
CA ILE A 60 -3.67 2.55 6.88
C ILE A 60 -4.46 2.09 8.12
N SER A 61 -4.58 2.97 9.10
CA SER A 61 -5.06 2.66 10.45
C SER A 61 -6.25 3.55 10.87
N ASP A 62 -7.24 3.68 10.00
CA ASP A 62 -8.43 4.51 10.24
C ASP A 62 -9.19 4.08 11.52
N HIS A 63 -9.80 5.06 12.20
CA HIS A 63 -10.45 4.83 13.50
C HIS A 63 -11.70 3.94 13.41
N ASN A 64 -11.59 2.72 13.96
CA ASN A 64 -12.70 1.78 14.17
C ASN A 64 -13.55 1.54 12.92
N VAL A 65 -12.91 1.58 11.75
CA VAL A 65 -13.58 1.45 10.47
C VAL A 65 -12.69 0.70 9.50
N LEU A 66 -13.29 -0.21 8.74
CA LEU A 66 -12.65 -0.82 7.59
C LEU A 66 -13.04 -0.05 6.34
N ALA A 67 -12.11 0.08 5.39
CA ALA A 67 -12.37 0.69 4.10
C ALA A 67 -13.18 -0.26 3.19
N GLU A 68 -14.40 -0.58 3.63
CA GLU A 68 -15.32 -1.53 3.01
C GLU A 68 -16.70 -0.90 2.80
N GLY A 69 -17.40 -1.37 1.77
CA GLY A 69 -18.74 -0.89 1.43
C GLY A 69 -18.75 0.48 0.75
N GLN A 70 -19.96 0.93 0.40
CA GLN A 70 -20.13 2.18 -0.33
C GLN A 70 -20.17 3.37 0.62
N ARG A 71 -19.24 4.31 0.45
CA ARG A 71 -19.19 5.55 1.24
C ARG A 71 -19.01 6.78 0.37
N TRP A 72 -19.92 7.74 0.54
CA TRP A 72 -19.87 9.06 -0.10
C TRP A 72 -19.68 10.12 0.99
N ILE A 73 -18.73 11.02 0.78
CA ILE A 73 -18.45 12.12 1.70
C ILE A 73 -18.66 13.46 1.00
N HIS A 74 -18.86 14.52 1.78
CA HIS A 74 -18.91 15.87 1.23
C HIS A 74 -17.54 16.23 0.66
N ARG A 75 -17.48 16.64 -0.61
CA ARG A 75 -16.22 16.96 -1.30
C ARG A 75 -15.44 18.10 -0.65
N GLU A 76 -16.16 19.16 -0.30
CA GLU A 76 -15.56 20.41 0.21
C GLU A 76 -15.49 20.50 1.73
N LYS A 77 -16.37 19.79 2.46
CA LYS A 77 -16.53 19.91 3.93
C LYS A 77 -15.97 18.68 4.67
N ASN A 78 -14.78 18.27 4.30
CA ASN A 78 -13.97 17.29 5.03
C ASN A 78 -12.60 17.92 5.35
N ALA A 79 -11.73 17.24 6.10
CA ALA A 79 -10.45 17.79 6.54
C ALA A 79 -9.52 18.17 5.36
N GLY A 80 -9.57 17.45 4.24
CA GLY A 80 -8.80 17.76 3.03
C GLY A 80 -9.40 18.85 2.14
N GLY A 81 -10.73 18.99 2.20
CA GLY A 81 -11.51 19.97 1.46
C GLY A 81 -11.33 19.90 -0.07
N GLN A 82 -11.67 21.00 -0.74
CA GLN A 82 -11.60 21.09 -2.21
C GLN A 82 -10.17 20.87 -2.74
N ARG A 83 -9.14 21.31 -2.00
CA ARG A 83 -7.74 21.16 -2.42
C ARG A 83 -7.33 19.70 -2.54
N ALA A 84 -7.72 18.83 -1.59
CA ALA A 84 -7.45 17.40 -1.68
C ALA A 84 -8.17 16.79 -2.89
N PHE A 85 -9.44 17.16 -3.10
CA PHE A 85 -10.20 16.70 -4.26
C PHE A 85 -9.56 17.09 -5.60
N ASP A 86 -9.12 18.34 -5.76
CA ASP A 86 -8.50 18.80 -7.00
C ASP A 86 -7.22 18.03 -7.34
N LYS A 87 -6.41 17.72 -6.32
CA LYS A 87 -5.22 16.86 -6.49
C LYS A 87 -5.62 15.43 -6.85
N TYR A 88 -6.63 14.89 -6.18
CA TYR A 88 -7.12 13.53 -6.40
C TYR A 88 -7.63 13.35 -7.83
N LEU A 89 -8.49 14.27 -8.29
CA LEU A 89 -9.00 14.29 -9.65
C LEU A 89 -7.87 14.45 -10.67
N LYS A 90 -6.91 15.34 -10.42
CA LYS A 90 -5.74 15.51 -11.29
C LYS A 90 -4.88 14.25 -11.38
N ARG A 91 -4.70 13.52 -10.27
CA ARG A 91 -3.80 12.37 -10.20
C ARG A 91 -4.42 11.11 -10.81
N PHE A 92 -5.71 10.88 -10.57
CA PHE A 92 -6.39 9.63 -10.90
C PHE A 92 -7.40 9.75 -12.05
N GLY A 93 -7.83 10.97 -12.39
CA GLY A 93 -8.74 11.24 -13.50
C GLY A 93 -10.20 10.86 -13.23
N ASP A 94 -11.08 11.31 -14.13
CA ASP A 94 -12.53 11.11 -14.04
C ASP A 94 -12.95 9.63 -14.16
N ASP A 95 -12.15 8.79 -14.81
CA ASP A 95 -12.42 7.35 -14.93
C ASP A 95 -12.30 6.61 -13.59
N TRP A 96 -11.54 7.18 -12.64
CA TRP A 96 -11.34 6.62 -11.31
C TRP A 96 -12.14 7.36 -10.25
N VAL A 97 -12.09 8.69 -10.26
CA VAL A 97 -12.66 9.54 -9.20
C VAL A 97 -14.17 9.68 -9.42
N GLU A 98 -14.95 8.96 -8.63
CA GLU A 98 -16.40 9.07 -8.68
C GLU A 98 -16.90 10.23 -7.82
N HIS A 99 -17.56 11.19 -8.47
CA HIS A 99 -18.16 12.33 -7.80
C HIS A 99 -19.50 12.71 -8.44
N LYS A 100 -20.38 13.33 -7.64
CA LYS A 100 -21.71 13.74 -8.07
C LYS A 100 -22.20 14.93 -7.25
N VAL A 101 -23.28 15.55 -7.70
CA VAL A 101 -24.01 16.56 -6.93
C VAL A 101 -25.40 16.01 -6.64
N VAL A 102 -25.78 15.95 -5.37
CA VAL A 102 -27.11 15.51 -4.92
C VAL A 102 -27.73 16.66 -4.14
N GLU A 103 -28.85 17.19 -4.62
CA GLU A 103 -29.56 18.32 -3.96
C GLU A 103 -28.64 19.53 -3.70
N GLY A 104 -27.74 19.83 -4.64
CA GLY A 104 -26.76 20.91 -4.50
C GLY A 104 -25.55 20.58 -3.62
N VAL A 105 -25.52 19.40 -2.99
CA VAL A 105 -24.39 18.95 -2.17
C VAL A 105 -23.39 18.18 -3.02
N PRO A 106 -22.14 18.67 -3.17
CA PRO A 106 -21.12 17.94 -3.88
C PRO A 106 -20.56 16.79 -3.04
N GLN A 107 -20.57 15.60 -3.62
CA GLN A 107 -20.10 14.37 -3.00
C GLN A 107 -19.03 13.69 -3.83
N VAL A 108 -18.13 13.00 -3.15
CA VAL A 108 -17.09 12.13 -3.73
C VAL A 108 -17.14 10.78 -3.03
N ARG A 109 -16.99 9.70 -3.79
CA ARG A 109 -16.96 8.35 -3.23
C ARG A 109 -15.56 8.04 -2.74
N LEU A 110 -15.45 7.45 -1.56
CA LEU A 110 -14.20 6.85 -1.10
C LEU A 110 -14.04 5.47 -1.71
N LYS A 111 -12.84 5.18 -2.25
CA LYS A 111 -12.49 3.83 -2.70
C LYS A 111 -12.24 2.93 -1.51
N THR A 112 -12.72 1.70 -1.62
CA THR A 112 -12.47 0.62 -0.66
C THR A 112 -11.05 0.10 -0.78
N TYR A 113 -10.55 -0.55 0.26
CA TYR A 113 -9.23 -1.19 0.25
C TYR A 113 -9.06 -2.12 -0.95
N ALA A 114 -10.04 -3.00 -1.20
CA ALA A 114 -10.03 -3.93 -2.32
C ALA A 114 -9.90 -3.24 -3.70
N GLU A 115 -10.39 -2.01 -3.84
CA GLU A 115 -10.30 -1.26 -5.10
C GLU A 115 -8.91 -0.66 -5.30
N TYR A 116 -8.38 0.08 -4.31
CA TYR A 116 -7.11 0.79 -4.52
C TYR A 116 -5.87 -0.08 -4.26
N HIS A 117 -5.97 -1.10 -3.41
CA HIS A 117 -4.86 -1.97 -3.06
C HIS A 117 -4.08 -2.52 -4.27
N PRO A 118 -4.71 -3.20 -5.26
CA PRO A 118 -3.99 -3.77 -6.40
C PRO A 118 -3.35 -2.71 -7.31
N LYS A 119 -3.78 -1.45 -7.22
CA LYS A 119 -3.20 -0.33 -7.97
C LYS A 119 -1.95 0.25 -7.27
N MET A 120 -1.90 0.14 -5.94
CA MET A 120 -0.87 0.75 -5.11
C MET A 120 0.28 -0.21 -4.80
N GLU A 121 -0.02 -1.47 -4.47
CA GLU A 121 1.00 -2.46 -4.15
C GLU A 121 1.97 -2.67 -5.33
N VAL A 122 3.24 -2.86 -5.01
CA VAL A 122 4.26 -3.29 -5.97
C VAL A 122 4.98 -4.49 -5.37
N PRO A 123 4.74 -5.72 -5.87
CA PRO A 123 5.37 -6.91 -5.34
C PRO A 123 6.89 -6.78 -5.23
N GLY A 124 7.42 -7.06 -4.04
CA GLY A 124 8.86 -6.95 -3.75
C GLY A 124 9.41 -5.52 -3.55
N SER A 125 8.58 -4.48 -3.73
CA SER A 125 9.01 -3.08 -3.61
C SER A 125 8.18 -2.24 -2.65
N PHE A 126 6.86 -2.39 -2.62
CA PHE A 126 5.96 -1.62 -1.77
C PHE A 126 4.76 -2.47 -1.33
N LEU A 127 4.68 -2.73 -0.03
CA LEU A 127 3.59 -3.45 0.61
C LEU A 127 2.56 -2.46 1.17
N LEU A 128 1.30 -2.59 0.77
CA LEU A 128 0.20 -1.86 1.36
C LEU A 128 -0.53 -2.79 2.33
N ILE A 129 -0.82 -2.29 3.54
CA ILE A 129 -1.38 -3.03 4.67
C ILE A 129 -2.64 -2.32 5.16
#